data_AF-A0A6P6KN21-F1
#
_entry.id   AF-A0A6P6KN21-F1
#
_cell.length_a   1.000
_cell.length_b   1.000
_cell.length_c   1.000
_cell.angle_alpha   90.00
_cell.angle_beta   90.00
_cell.angle_gamma   90.00
#
_symmetry.space_group_name_H-M   'P 1'
#
loop_
_entity.id
_entity.type
_entity.pdbx_description
1 polymer ?
#
loop_
_entity_poly.entity_id
_entity_poly.type
_entity_poly.pdbx_seq_one_letter_code
_entity_poly.pdbx_strand_id
1 'polypeptide(L)'
;FCVNKHHTCGGMLIREDYVLTAAHCLNRSVFSRKDHFEVVLGAHNITQKEKSQQRIPVKKYIRHPMFEQNNEMDYSYDIMLLKLKNKAKLSKYVKVQPLPEKNEKTTANVHCSIAGWGLKISNGNQPSDVMQEVSLILEENSICENKWQQYFNSERMICSVSDGKHAFCMGDSGSPLICNTKPQGIASYTINGDCTNESYPQVYVKISYFLPWIKKK
;
A
#
# COMPACT_ATOMS: atom_id res chain seq x y z
N PHE A 1 1.80 9.22 -1.07
CA PHE A 1 0.83 9.82 -2.02
C PHE A 1 0.06 10.89 -1.27
N CYS A 2 0.01 12.09 -1.82
CA CYS A 2 -0.57 13.24 -1.16
C CYS A 2 -1.65 13.89 -2.04
N VAL A 3 -2.69 14.39 -1.38
CA VAL A 3 -3.75 15.19 -1.98
C VAL A 3 -3.71 16.57 -1.34
N ASN A 4 -3.61 17.63 -2.13
CA ASN A 4 -3.51 19.02 -1.65
C ASN A 4 -2.42 19.20 -0.58
N LYS A 5 -1.26 18.55 -0.76
CA LYS A 5 -0.12 18.50 0.18
C LYS A 5 -0.34 17.74 1.49
N HIS A 6 -1.51 17.13 1.70
CA HIS A 6 -1.76 16.25 2.83
C HIS A 6 -1.47 14.80 2.47
N HIS A 7 -0.81 14.07 3.36
CA HIS A 7 -0.61 12.63 3.21
C HIS A 7 -1.96 11.90 3.24
N THR A 8 -2.14 10.94 2.35
CA THR A 8 -3.39 10.17 2.23
C THR A 8 -3.11 8.66 2.23
N CYS A 9 -2.12 8.24 1.46
CA CYS A 9 -1.76 6.82 1.32
C CYS A 9 -0.26 6.64 1.08
N GLY A 10 0.22 5.45 1.39
CA GLY A 10 1.53 4.94 1.00
C GLY A 10 1.64 4.57 -0.49
N GLY A 11 2.80 4.03 -0.85
CA GLY A 11 3.09 3.57 -2.20
C GLY A 11 4.56 3.25 -2.40
N MET A 12 4.87 2.57 -3.49
CA MET A 12 6.21 2.09 -3.80
C MET A 12 6.63 2.46 -5.22
N LEU A 13 7.81 3.03 -5.39
CA LEU A 13 8.36 3.33 -6.72
C LEU A 13 8.80 2.04 -7.40
N ILE A 14 8.15 1.65 -8.50
CA ILE A 14 8.45 0.40 -9.25
C ILE A 14 9.15 0.67 -10.58
N ARG A 15 9.15 1.92 -11.03
CA ARG A 15 9.90 2.47 -12.16
C ARG A 15 10.08 3.96 -11.90
N GLU A 16 11.08 4.61 -12.48
CA GLU A 16 11.33 6.04 -12.25
C GLU A 16 10.09 6.92 -12.50
N ASP A 17 9.15 6.49 -13.33
CA ASP A 17 7.91 7.20 -13.65
C ASP A 17 6.63 6.51 -13.15
N TYR A 18 6.71 5.40 -12.41
CA TYR A 18 5.54 4.65 -11.92
C TYR A 18 5.66 4.28 -10.44
N VAL A 19 4.58 4.59 -9.71
CA VAL A 19 4.38 4.17 -8.31
C VAL A 19 3.21 3.19 -8.25
N LEU A 20 3.40 2.11 -7.50
CA LEU A 20 2.36 1.14 -7.16
C LEU A 20 1.73 1.51 -5.81
N THR A 21 0.41 1.48 -5.72
CA THR A 21 -0.37 1.81 -4.51
C THR A 21 -1.74 1.11 -4.56
N ALA A 22 -2.58 1.30 -3.54
CA ALA A 22 -3.93 0.78 -3.50
C ALA A 22 -4.89 1.64 -4.34
N ALA A 23 -5.90 1.01 -4.95
CA ALA A 23 -6.87 1.70 -5.81
C ALA A 23 -7.87 2.55 -5.02
N HIS A 24 -8.27 2.09 -3.82
CA HIS A 24 -9.21 2.81 -2.95
C HIS A 24 -8.65 4.16 -2.46
N CYS A 25 -7.33 4.35 -2.49
CA CYS A 25 -6.67 5.62 -2.18
C CYS A 25 -7.12 6.77 -3.09
N LEU A 26 -7.66 6.46 -4.27
CA LEU A 26 -8.34 7.42 -5.13
C LEU A 26 -9.86 7.22 -5.01
N ASN A 27 -10.43 7.77 -3.93
CA ASN A 27 -11.88 7.81 -3.73
C ASN A 27 -12.50 8.99 -4.52
N ARG A 28 -13.23 8.69 -5.59
CA ARG A 28 -13.83 9.71 -6.47
C ARG A 28 -15.04 10.42 -5.86
N SER A 29 -15.63 9.88 -4.79
CA SER A 29 -16.72 10.52 -4.05
C SER A 29 -16.20 11.58 -3.09
N VAL A 30 -14.93 11.47 -2.67
CA VAL A 30 -14.25 12.41 -1.77
C VAL A 30 -13.42 13.42 -2.55
N PHE A 31 -12.72 12.99 -3.60
CA PHE A 31 -11.82 13.84 -4.36
C PHE A 31 -12.42 14.30 -5.70
N SER A 32 -12.25 15.59 -5.97
CA SER A 32 -12.67 16.28 -7.18
C SER A 32 -11.54 16.38 -8.22
N ARG A 33 -11.90 16.76 -9.45
CA ARG A 33 -10.90 17.06 -10.51
C ARG A 33 -10.01 18.26 -10.21
N LYS A 34 -10.35 19.09 -9.21
CA LYS A 34 -9.57 20.26 -8.81
C LYS A 34 -8.45 19.92 -7.83
N ASP A 35 -8.51 18.73 -7.21
CA ASP A 35 -7.53 18.33 -6.22
C ASP A 35 -6.17 18.05 -6.86
N HIS A 36 -5.11 18.50 -6.18
CA HIS A 36 -3.74 18.33 -6.63
C HIS A 36 -3.13 17.07 -6.02
N PHE A 37 -2.85 16.09 -6.85
CA PHE A 37 -2.22 14.85 -6.42
C PHE A 37 -0.74 14.83 -6.75
N GLU A 38 0.06 14.45 -5.77
CA GLU A 38 1.50 14.32 -5.91
C GLU A 38 2.02 13.06 -5.20
N VAL A 39 3.17 12.59 -5.66
CA VAL A 39 3.98 11.61 -4.96
C VAL A 39 5.16 12.34 -4.35
N VAL A 40 5.39 12.10 -3.06
CA VAL A 40 6.58 12.53 -2.34
C VAL A 40 7.49 11.32 -2.17
N LEU A 41 8.69 11.38 -2.74
CA LEU A 41 9.71 10.34 -2.64
C LEU A 41 10.87 10.83 -1.78
N GLY A 42 11.58 9.91 -1.11
CA GLY A 42 12.78 10.25 -0.32
C GLY A 42 12.49 11.06 0.95
N ALA A 43 11.26 10.98 1.46
CA ALA A 43 10.85 11.62 2.72
C ALA A 43 11.14 10.69 3.91
N HIS A 44 11.55 11.26 5.03
CA HIS A 44 11.48 10.63 6.34
C HIS A 44 10.47 11.37 7.23
N ASN A 45 10.62 12.68 7.38
CA ASN A 45 9.62 13.55 7.98
C ASN A 45 8.81 14.29 6.89
N ILE A 46 7.52 13.97 6.77
CA ILE A 46 6.65 14.49 5.70
C ILE A 46 6.15 15.92 5.93
N THR A 47 6.26 16.45 7.16
CA THR A 47 5.91 17.84 7.50
C THR A 47 7.10 18.79 7.32
N GLN A 48 8.32 18.26 7.24
CA GLN A 48 9.54 19.04 7.01
C GLN A 48 9.96 19.04 5.54
N LYS A 49 10.67 20.10 5.15
CA LYS A 49 11.30 20.19 3.82
C LYS A 49 12.70 19.59 3.86
N GLU A 50 12.80 18.31 3.51
CA GLU A 50 14.07 17.60 3.46
C GLU A 50 14.74 17.71 2.08
N LYS A 51 16.07 17.81 2.03
CA LYS A 51 16.81 17.87 0.75
C LYS A 51 16.68 16.59 -0.09
N SER A 52 16.38 15.47 0.55
CA SER A 52 16.15 14.18 -0.10
C SER A 52 14.79 14.09 -0.80
N GLN A 53 13.84 14.95 -0.44
CA GLN A 53 12.47 14.88 -0.94
C GLN A 53 12.35 15.30 -2.40
N GLN A 54 11.53 14.55 -3.12
CA GLN A 54 11.10 14.89 -4.47
C GLN A 54 9.58 14.86 -4.52
N ARG A 55 8.97 16.00 -4.80
CA ARG A 55 7.52 16.13 -5.00
C ARG A 55 7.23 16.13 -6.49
N ILE A 56 6.51 15.12 -6.94
CA ILE A 56 6.25 14.90 -8.37
C ILE A 56 4.74 14.80 -8.60
N PRO A 57 4.14 15.69 -9.38
CA PRO A 57 2.72 15.60 -9.72
C PRO A 57 2.38 14.29 -10.43
N VAL A 58 1.19 13.76 -10.16
CA VAL A 58 0.66 12.59 -10.86
C VAL A 58 0.07 13.01 -12.21
N LYS A 59 0.47 12.32 -13.27
CA LYS A 59 -0.04 12.53 -14.64
C LYS A 59 -1.25 11.65 -14.97
N LYS A 60 -1.25 10.39 -14.52
CA LYS A 60 -2.37 9.46 -14.73
C LYS A 60 -2.53 8.53 -13.52
N TYR A 61 -3.79 8.22 -13.20
CA TYR A 61 -4.19 7.21 -12.24
C TYR A 61 -4.75 6.03 -13.02
N ILE A 62 -4.16 4.85 -12.85
CA ILE A 62 -4.50 3.66 -13.61
C ILE A 62 -4.92 2.61 -12.60
N ARG A 63 -6.20 2.66 -12.20
CA ARG A 63 -6.80 1.63 -11.34
C ARG A 63 -6.94 0.33 -12.11
N HIS A 64 -6.88 -0.79 -11.40
CA HIS A 64 -7.19 -2.07 -12.03
C HIS A 64 -8.65 -2.07 -12.52
N PRO A 65 -8.94 -2.47 -13.78
CA PRO A 65 -10.30 -2.36 -14.35
C PRO A 65 -11.38 -3.07 -13.52
N MET A 66 -11.05 -4.24 -12.94
CA MET A 66 -11.99 -5.01 -12.13
C MET A 66 -12.38 -4.29 -10.81
N PHE A 67 -11.52 -3.42 -10.28
CA PHE A 67 -11.87 -2.60 -9.11
C PHE A 67 -12.95 -1.57 -9.47
N GLU A 68 -12.88 -1.01 -10.68
CA GLU A 68 -13.88 -0.05 -11.16
C GLU A 68 -15.22 -0.72 -11.54
N GLN A 69 -15.17 -1.93 -12.11
CA GLN A 69 -16.37 -2.65 -12.54
C GLN A 69 -17.22 -3.16 -11.38
N ASN A 70 -16.59 -3.53 -10.25
CA ASN A 70 -17.28 -4.09 -9.10
C ASN A 70 -17.80 -3.02 -8.12
N ASN A 71 -18.09 -1.82 -8.62
CA ASN A 71 -18.52 -0.65 -7.82
C ASN A 71 -17.66 -0.41 -6.57
N GLU A 72 -16.36 -0.71 -6.64
CA GLU A 72 -15.39 -0.50 -5.53
C GLU A 72 -15.70 -1.31 -4.25
N MET A 73 -16.52 -2.37 -4.35
CA MET A 73 -16.83 -3.25 -3.21
C MET A 73 -15.90 -4.47 -3.12
N ASP A 74 -15.25 -4.84 -4.22
CA ASP A 74 -14.31 -5.96 -4.26
C ASP A 74 -12.86 -5.46 -4.13
N TYR A 75 -12.35 -5.53 -2.91
CA TYR A 75 -10.96 -5.15 -2.60
C TYR A 75 -9.94 -6.17 -3.11
N SER A 76 -10.34 -7.30 -3.72
CA SER A 76 -9.39 -8.26 -4.30
C SER A 76 -8.67 -7.73 -5.55
N TYR A 77 -9.14 -6.60 -6.09
CA TYR A 77 -8.51 -5.87 -7.20
C TYR A 77 -8.00 -4.48 -6.78
N ASP A 78 -7.83 -4.23 -5.48
CA ASP A 78 -7.44 -2.94 -4.90
C ASP A 78 -5.97 -2.56 -5.18
N ILE A 79 -5.67 -2.30 -6.44
CA ILE A 79 -4.33 -1.99 -6.92
C ILE A 79 -4.38 -0.93 -8.03
N MET A 80 -3.45 0.02 -7.96
CA MET A 80 -3.38 1.15 -8.86
C MET A 80 -1.93 1.53 -9.18
N LEU A 81 -1.72 1.93 -10.43
CA LEU A 81 -0.49 2.57 -10.87
C LEU A 81 -0.68 4.08 -10.97
N LEU A 82 0.25 4.83 -10.38
CA LEU A 82 0.37 6.27 -10.56
C LEU A 82 1.50 6.53 -11.56
N LYS A 83 1.16 7.06 -12.74
CA LYS A 83 2.15 7.56 -13.69
C LYS A 83 2.56 8.97 -13.29
N LEU A 84 3.84 9.19 -13.03
CA LEU A 84 4.38 10.48 -12.64
C LEU A 84 4.48 11.42 -13.86
N LYS A 85 4.36 12.73 -13.63
CA LYS A 85 4.54 13.76 -14.68
C LYS A 85 5.98 13.83 -15.18
N ASN A 86 6.93 13.64 -14.27
CA ASN A 86 8.37 13.60 -14.54
C ASN A 86 8.96 12.33 -13.92
N LYS A 87 10.06 11.83 -14.47
CA LYS A 87 10.83 10.75 -13.85
C LYS A 87 11.43 11.21 -12.52
N ALA A 88 11.36 10.34 -11.51
CA ALA A 88 12.07 10.49 -10.26
C ALA A 88 13.58 10.40 -10.49
N LYS A 89 14.35 11.24 -9.78
CA LYS A 89 15.81 11.18 -9.78
C LYS A 89 16.25 10.15 -8.75
N LEU A 90 16.87 9.06 -9.19
CA LEU A 90 17.37 8.04 -8.26
C LEU A 90 18.51 8.60 -7.40
N SER A 91 18.57 8.17 -6.14
CA SER A 91 19.59 8.58 -5.18
C SER A 91 19.74 7.53 -4.08
N LYS A 92 20.58 7.80 -3.07
CA LYS A 92 20.64 6.94 -1.88
C LYS A 92 19.30 6.85 -1.12
N TYR A 93 18.40 7.83 -1.27
CA TYR A 93 17.09 7.91 -0.60
C TYR A 93 15.91 7.53 -1.50
N VAL A 94 16.11 7.46 -2.82
CA VAL A 94 15.06 7.17 -3.79
C VAL A 94 15.55 6.06 -4.72
N LYS A 95 14.97 4.88 -4.55
CA LYS A 95 15.29 3.68 -5.33
C LYS A 95 14.02 3.08 -5.89
N VAL A 96 14.15 2.43 -7.04
CA VAL A 96 13.10 1.57 -7.57
C VAL A 96 13.13 0.27 -6.78
N GLN A 97 11.98 -0.17 -6.27
CA GLN A 97 11.83 -1.48 -5.66
C GLN A 97 11.62 -2.54 -6.74
N PRO A 98 12.47 -3.57 -6.83
CA PRO A 98 12.25 -4.71 -7.72
C PRO A 98 10.97 -5.45 -7.35
N LEU A 99 10.15 -5.76 -8.35
CA LEU A 99 8.98 -6.61 -8.19
C LEU A 99 9.39 -8.10 -8.17
N PRO A 100 8.57 -8.99 -7.60
CA PRO A 100 8.77 -10.43 -7.74
C PRO A 100 8.83 -10.85 -9.21
N GLU A 101 9.67 -11.84 -9.52
CA GLU A 101 9.89 -12.26 -10.91
C GLU A 101 8.68 -12.98 -11.51
N LYS A 102 8.06 -13.85 -10.70
CA LYS A 102 6.94 -14.72 -11.07
C LYS A 102 5.86 -14.73 -9.98
N ASN A 103 4.70 -15.26 -10.32
CA ASN A 103 3.64 -15.54 -9.35
C ASN A 103 4.07 -16.70 -8.46
N GLU A 104 4.73 -16.37 -7.35
CA GLU A 104 5.15 -17.35 -6.35
C GLU A 104 4.03 -17.58 -5.32
N LYS A 105 4.00 -18.80 -4.77
CA LYS A 105 3.21 -19.05 -3.57
C LYS A 105 3.85 -18.30 -2.41
N THR A 106 3.05 -17.49 -1.74
CA THR A 106 3.46 -16.83 -0.51
C THR A 106 3.52 -17.88 0.58
N THR A 107 4.66 -18.00 1.26
CA THR A 107 4.82 -18.94 2.38
C THR A 107 4.41 -18.24 3.66
N ALA A 108 3.58 -18.88 4.48
CA ALA A 108 3.24 -18.39 5.81
C ALA A 108 4.45 -18.42 6.75
N ASN A 109 4.33 -17.79 7.93
CA ASN A 109 5.37 -17.72 8.96
C ASN A 109 6.66 -17.05 8.47
N VAL A 110 6.56 -16.18 7.47
CA VAL A 110 7.68 -15.37 6.98
C VAL A 110 7.62 -14.00 7.63
N HIS A 111 8.76 -13.57 8.18
CA HIS A 111 8.92 -12.22 8.71
C HIS A 111 8.89 -11.18 7.60
N CYS A 112 8.08 -10.15 7.82
CA CYS A 112 7.90 -9.03 6.92
C CYS A 112 7.94 -7.73 7.71
N SER A 113 8.05 -6.62 6.99
CA SER A 113 7.84 -5.30 7.54
C SER A 113 6.98 -4.46 6.62
N ILE A 114 6.32 -3.49 7.22
CA ILE A 114 5.61 -2.43 6.51
C ILE A 114 5.97 -1.10 7.14
N ALA A 115 6.20 -0.10 6.28
CA ALA A 115 6.56 1.24 6.69
C ALA A 115 5.54 2.26 6.18
N GLY A 116 5.34 3.32 6.97
CA GLY A 116 4.38 4.36 6.64
C GLY A 116 4.33 5.51 7.64
N TRP A 117 3.32 6.35 7.45
CA TRP A 117 3.08 7.58 8.21
C TRP A 117 1.65 7.64 8.75
N GLY A 118 0.93 6.51 8.72
CA GLY A 118 -0.42 6.39 9.21
C GLY A 118 -0.54 6.57 10.73
N LEU A 119 -1.72 6.28 11.23
CA LEU A 119 -2.00 6.29 12.67
C LEU A 119 -1.15 5.24 13.39
N LYS A 120 -0.56 5.64 14.53
CA LYS A 120 0.24 4.75 15.37
C LYS A 120 -0.61 3.83 16.27
N ILE A 121 -1.88 4.16 16.47
CA ILE A 121 -2.84 3.40 17.28
C ILE A 121 -4.22 3.45 16.63
N SER A 122 -5.02 2.42 16.87
CA SER A 122 -6.44 2.38 16.51
C SER A 122 -7.17 3.62 17.06
N ASN A 123 -7.96 4.29 16.23
CA ASN A 123 -8.72 5.51 16.57
C ASN A 123 -7.87 6.67 17.09
N GLY A 124 -6.57 6.70 16.78
CA GLY A 124 -5.72 7.85 17.04
C GLY A 124 -6.16 9.07 16.23
N ASN A 125 -5.90 10.26 16.77
CA ASN A 125 -6.28 11.52 16.12
C ASN A 125 -5.19 12.12 15.24
N GLN A 126 -3.95 11.64 15.34
CA GLN A 126 -2.80 12.20 14.64
C GLN A 126 -1.95 11.10 13.98
N PRO A 127 -1.79 11.15 12.65
CA PRO A 127 -0.81 10.34 11.93
C PRO A 127 0.61 10.72 12.34
N SER A 128 1.59 9.89 11.96
CA SER A 128 2.99 10.15 12.28
C SER A 128 3.64 11.10 11.27
N ASP A 129 4.30 12.15 11.76
CA ASP A 129 5.10 13.03 10.91
C ASP A 129 6.35 12.33 10.36
N VAL A 130 6.90 11.40 11.13
CA VAL A 130 8.10 10.63 10.80
C VAL A 130 7.73 9.21 10.39
N MET A 131 8.46 8.65 9.42
CA MET A 131 8.21 7.29 8.96
C MET A 131 8.38 6.32 10.13
N GLN A 132 7.40 5.44 10.30
CA GLN A 132 7.43 4.32 11.23
C GLN A 132 7.51 3.01 10.45
N GLU A 133 8.02 1.97 11.07
CA GLU A 133 8.07 0.62 10.53
C GLU A 133 7.63 -0.35 11.61
N VAL A 134 6.84 -1.35 11.23
CA VAL A 134 6.46 -2.45 12.11
C VAL A 134 6.85 -3.78 11.47
N SER A 135 7.26 -4.72 12.32
CA SER A 135 7.52 -6.10 11.92
C SER A 135 6.26 -6.94 12.08
N LEU A 136 5.97 -7.76 11.08
CA LEU A 136 4.77 -8.58 10.98
C LEU A 136 5.15 -9.99 10.51
N ILE A 137 4.23 -10.94 10.66
CA ILE A 137 4.39 -12.31 10.20
C ILE A 137 3.26 -12.62 9.22
N LEU A 138 3.61 -13.15 8.04
CA LEU A 138 2.61 -13.63 7.08
C LEU A 138 1.82 -14.79 7.67
N GLU A 139 0.50 -14.70 7.55
CA GLU A 139 -0.43 -15.68 8.07
C GLU A 139 -0.81 -16.71 6.99
N GLU A 140 -1.26 -17.89 7.40
CA GLU A 140 -1.82 -18.87 6.49
C GLU A 140 -3.10 -18.36 5.82
N ASN A 141 -3.17 -18.51 4.49
CA ASN A 141 -4.34 -18.09 3.73
C ASN A 141 -5.65 -18.75 4.22
N SER A 142 -5.60 -20.00 4.69
CA SER A 142 -6.74 -20.73 5.24
C SER A 142 -7.33 -20.04 6.48
N ILE A 143 -6.48 -19.48 7.35
CA ILE A 143 -6.90 -18.73 8.53
C ILE A 143 -7.61 -17.44 8.07
N CYS A 144 -7.04 -16.74 7.10
CA CYS A 144 -7.63 -15.51 6.59
C CYS A 144 -8.93 -15.73 5.82
N GLU A 145 -9.01 -16.81 5.04
CA GLU A 145 -10.26 -17.26 4.40
C GLU A 145 -11.34 -17.57 5.45
N ASN A 146 -10.98 -18.23 6.56
CA ASN A 146 -11.92 -18.52 7.63
C ASN A 146 -12.44 -17.24 8.31
N LYS A 147 -11.55 -16.28 8.58
CA LYS A 147 -11.89 -15.03 9.28
C LYS A 147 -12.65 -14.03 8.41
N TRP A 148 -12.19 -13.82 7.19
CA TRP A 148 -12.75 -12.82 6.28
C TRP A 148 -13.80 -13.37 5.32
N GLN A 149 -13.90 -14.69 5.18
CA GLN A 149 -14.90 -15.36 4.34
C GLN A 149 -14.91 -14.79 2.92
N GLN A 150 -16.08 -14.38 2.43
CA GLN A 150 -16.28 -13.80 1.10
C GLN A 150 -15.48 -12.53 0.82
N TYR A 151 -14.92 -11.88 1.84
CA TYR A 151 -14.10 -10.67 1.67
C TYR A 151 -12.63 -10.98 1.39
N PHE A 152 -12.20 -12.24 1.47
CA PHE A 152 -10.81 -12.63 1.20
C PHE A 152 -10.71 -13.65 0.08
N ASN A 153 -9.81 -13.41 -0.88
CA ASN A 153 -9.51 -14.32 -1.97
C ASN A 153 -8.01 -14.63 -1.99
N SER A 154 -7.63 -15.86 -1.62
CA SER A 154 -6.24 -16.29 -1.45
C SER A 154 -5.40 -16.32 -2.73
N GLU A 155 -6.02 -16.26 -3.91
CA GLU A 155 -5.29 -16.12 -5.19
C GLU A 155 -4.76 -14.70 -5.37
N ARG A 156 -5.52 -13.70 -4.90
CA ARG A 156 -5.29 -12.27 -5.12
C ARG A 156 -4.85 -11.51 -3.87
N MET A 157 -5.01 -12.11 -2.70
CA MET A 157 -4.71 -11.49 -1.41
C MET A 157 -3.77 -12.36 -0.58
N ILE A 158 -3.08 -11.69 0.34
CA ILE A 158 -2.30 -12.29 1.43
C ILE A 158 -2.61 -11.52 2.70
N CYS A 159 -2.22 -12.05 3.84
CA CYS A 159 -2.52 -11.46 5.12
C CYS A 159 -1.38 -11.63 6.12
N SER A 160 -1.38 -10.80 7.15
CA SER A 160 -0.44 -10.89 8.28
C SER A 160 -1.18 -10.80 9.60
N VAL A 161 -0.68 -11.50 10.60
CA VAL A 161 -1.19 -11.43 11.97
C VAL A 161 -0.66 -10.18 12.67
N SER A 162 -1.50 -9.56 13.50
CA SER A 162 -1.12 -8.53 14.46
C SER A 162 -0.80 -9.19 15.81
N ASP A 163 0.20 -8.69 16.53
CA ASP A 163 0.52 -9.12 17.90
C ASP A 163 -0.28 -8.33 18.97
N GLY A 164 -1.39 -7.70 18.56
CA GLY A 164 -2.21 -6.83 19.40
C GLY A 164 -1.65 -5.41 19.54
N LYS A 165 -0.46 -5.12 19.00
CA LYS A 165 0.21 -3.82 19.16
C LYS A 165 0.70 -3.23 17.85
N HIS A 166 1.12 -4.07 16.91
CA HIS A 166 1.79 -3.66 15.69
C HIS A 166 0.96 -4.02 14.45
N ALA A 167 0.59 -2.99 13.69
CA ALA A 167 -0.17 -3.12 12.46
C ALA A 167 0.03 -1.88 11.57
N PHE A 168 -0.26 -1.99 10.28
CA PHE A 168 -0.55 -0.82 9.46
C PHE A 168 -1.95 -0.30 9.80
N CYS A 169 -2.16 1.01 9.69
CA CYS A 169 -3.43 1.61 10.04
C CYS A 169 -3.87 2.67 9.01
N MET A 170 -4.86 3.49 9.37
CA MET A 170 -5.34 4.57 8.49
C MET A 170 -4.18 5.47 8.07
N GLY A 171 -4.02 5.68 6.76
CA GLY A 171 -2.92 6.43 6.15
C GLY A 171 -1.76 5.55 5.63
N ASP A 172 -1.71 4.27 6.00
CA ASP A 172 -0.70 3.32 5.49
C ASP A 172 -1.18 2.51 4.28
N SER A 173 -2.46 2.59 3.94
CA SER A 173 -3.01 1.99 2.72
C SER A 173 -2.13 2.28 1.51
N GLY A 174 -1.89 1.29 0.67
CA GLY A 174 -1.00 1.39 -0.48
C GLY A 174 0.49 1.20 -0.18
N SER A 175 0.92 1.18 1.09
CA SER A 175 2.30 0.86 1.45
C SER A 175 2.64 -0.60 1.12
N PRO A 176 3.89 -0.89 0.71
CA PRO A 176 4.30 -2.24 0.39
C PRO A 176 4.58 -3.06 1.65
N LEU A 177 4.11 -4.30 1.68
CA LEU A 177 4.56 -5.33 2.62
C LEU A 177 5.83 -5.96 2.06
N ILE A 178 6.95 -5.79 2.77
CA ILE A 178 8.27 -6.29 2.36
C ILE A 178 8.62 -7.53 3.17
N CYS A 179 8.87 -8.65 2.51
CA CYS A 179 9.26 -9.91 3.14
C CYS A 179 10.57 -10.39 2.51
N ASN A 180 11.60 -10.69 3.31
CA ASN A 180 12.93 -11.07 2.82
C ASN A 180 13.43 -10.13 1.71
N THR A 181 13.29 -8.81 1.90
CA THR A 181 13.64 -7.72 0.95
C THR A 181 12.80 -7.63 -0.34
N LYS A 182 11.82 -8.52 -0.54
CA LYS A 182 10.94 -8.51 -1.72
C LYS A 182 9.54 -7.99 -1.37
N PRO A 183 8.92 -7.15 -2.21
CA PRO A 183 7.56 -6.71 -1.96
C PRO A 183 6.58 -7.83 -2.30
N GLN A 184 5.79 -8.27 -1.32
CA GLN A 184 4.82 -9.35 -1.47
C GLN A 184 3.39 -8.83 -1.62
N GLY A 185 3.07 -7.75 -0.91
CA GLY A 185 1.71 -7.21 -0.85
C GLY A 185 1.65 -5.69 -0.88
N ILE A 186 0.48 -5.15 -1.17
CA ILE A 186 0.12 -3.74 -1.01
C ILE A 186 -0.98 -3.66 0.05
N ALA A 187 -0.76 -2.85 1.10
CA ALA A 187 -1.72 -2.69 2.19
C ALA A 187 -3.08 -2.24 1.66
N SER A 188 -4.13 -2.99 2.01
CA SER A 188 -5.48 -2.75 1.50
C SER A 188 -6.42 -2.37 2.65
N TYR A 189 -6.68 -3.28 3.58
CA TYR A 189 -7.60 -3.00 4.69
C TYR A 189 -7.29 -3.82 5.95
N THR A 190 -7.80 -3.32 7.07
CA THR A 190 -7.91 -4.00 8.37
C THR A 190 -9.36 -4.05 8.80
N ILE A 191 -9.67 -4.67 9.93
CA ILE A 191 -11.01 -4.53 10.52
C ILE A 191 -11.26 -3.06 10.90
N ASN A 192 -12.49 -2.61 10.70
CA ASN A 192 -12.86 -1.21 10.90
C ASN A 192 -12.73 -0.82 12.38
N GLY A 193 -12.08 0.32 12.64
CA GLY A 193 -11.92 0.88 13.98
C GLY A 193 -10.88 0.19 14.86
N ASP A 194 -10.25 -0.91 14.41
CA ASP A 194 -9.23 -1.63 15.19
C ASP A 194 -8.17 -2.28 14.28
N CYS A 195 -7.14 -1.53 13.91
CA CYS A 195 -6.08 -2.05 13.03
C CYS A 195 -5.18 -3.10 13.71
N THR A 196 -5.13 -3.11 15.04
CA THR A 196 -4.31 -4.03 15.84
C THR A 196 -5.01 -5.33 16.21
N ASN A 197 -6.23 -5.56 15.72
CA ASN A 197 -7.04 -6.71 16.11
C ASN A 197 -6.36 -8.06 15.84
N GLU A 198 -6.17 -8.88 16.88
CA GLU A 198 -5.53 -10.19 16.77
C GLU A 198 -6.40 -11.23 16.05
N SER A 199 -7.73 -11.07 16.09
CA SER A 199 -8.67 -12.02 15.46
C SER A 199 -8.88 -11.77 13.97
N TYR A 200 -8.56 -10.58 13.48
CA TYR A 200 -8.74 -10.18 12.09
C TYR A 200 -7.39 -9.81 11.46
N PRO A 201 -6.73 -10.76 10.77
CA PRO A 201 -5.47 -10.51 10.09
C PRO A 201 -5.57 -9.34 9.11
N GLN A 202 -4.52 -8.54 9.04
CA GLN A 202 -4.41 -7.40 8.14
C GLN A 202 -4.29 -7.91 6.69
N VAL A 203 -4.98 -7.28 5.73
CA VAL A 203 -5.08 -7.79 4.35
C VAL A 203 -4.34 -6.91 3.36
N TYR A 204 -3.65 -7.58 2.44
CA TYR A 204 -2.87 -6.98 1.37
C TYR A 204 -3.25 -7.58 0.02
N VAL A 205 -3.19 -6.77 -1.04
CA VAL A 205 -3.27 -7.27 -2.41
C VAL A 205 -1.94 -7.90 -2.80
N LYS A 206 -1.97 -9.15 -3.26
CA LYS A 206 -0.80 -9.96 -3.63
C LYS A 206 -0.17 -9.47 -4.94
N ILE A 207 0.98 -8.80 -4.85
CA ILE A 207 1.65 -8.17 -6.01
C ILE A 207 1.92 -9.17 -7.13
N SER A 208 2.33 -10.39 -6.80
CA SER A 208 2.80 -11.36 -7.77
C SER A 208 1.68 -11.87 -8.71
N TYR A 209 0.42 -11.85 -8.26
CA TYR A 209 -0.75 -12.12 -9.11
C TYR A 209 -0.93 -11.04 -10.19
N PHE A 210 -0.65 -9.77 -9.85
CA PHE A 210 -0.87 -8.62 -10.73
C PHE A 210 0.29 -8.32 -11.68
N LEU A 211 1.40 -9.06 -11.63
CA LEU A 211 2.56 -8.85 -12.50
C LEU A 211 2.20 -8.76 -14.00
N PRO A 212 1.33 -9.62 -14.57
CA PRO A 212 0.96 -9.51 -15.98
C PRO A 212 0.27 -8.18 -16.31
N TRP A 213 -0.54 -7.64 -15.39
CA TRP A 213 -1.19 -6.34 -15.56
C TRP A 213 -0.17 -5.19 -15.40
N ILE A 214 0.70 -5.26 -14.39
CA ILE A 214 1.74 -4.24 -14.14
C ILE A 214 2.70 -4.13 -15.33
N LYS A 215 3.20 -5.27 -15.84
CA LYS A 215 4.18 -5.33 -16.94
C LYS A 215 3.63 -4.83 -18.28
N LYS A 216 2.30 -4.80 -18.47
CA LYS A 216 1.66 -4.27 -19.68
C LYS A 216 1.58 -2.73 -19.72
N LYS A 217 2.04 -2.01 -18.68
CA LYS A 217 1.85 -0.55 -18.51
C LYS A 217 3.17 0.27 -18.49
#